data_AF-A0A3L7RCK1-F1
#
_entry.id   AF-A0A3L7RCK1-F1
#
_cell.length_a   1.000
_cell.length_b   1.000
_cell.length_c   1.000
_cell.angle_alpha   90.00
_cell.angle_beta   90.00
_cell.angle_gamma   90.00
#
_symmetry.space_group_name_H-M   'P 1'
#
loop_
_entity.id
_entity.type
_entity.pdbx_description
1 polymer ?
#
loop_
_entity_poly.entity_id
_entity_poly.type
_entity_poly.pdbx_seq_one_letter_code
_entity_poly.pdbx_strand_id
1 'polypeptide(L)'
;MSVTYRLALWIGALGTPNASGILTYPILTNQHTAPLRAVAEEENPVTYYRMVVPRVLQDDWLRAAEALGASAPKTEDVIKAVNEYDQALEKISSDIGQFCAERRLKEQLAEIAAGGGAPIAAVSIARDCFDRLKSRSWPEADNAIEETWRRLTANIDPQDAIAVARADRAQATFLRGVYLRQVANPDGWSNTGEGVDLRDLLVNRVARHAVSKEFAGVAALLAGTASPSEDPRVAAGAAEVERIVAEYEAHSFNLVRDYFRAYRANAAKLPTQKEDPRAFSESRHKRSIDAARLVSGHLFEAIDQVSTALAQHVGIEAQGDWEDVAWAAVFPMLVQPELPTRAFGWIESSQPPADTLVACRNIYSRYLESRVPLRKQMIEALIEAKRTSAIPLGAESRKSQELETRMASLLASRQALSTAAVDELRATLDAKTSAELEKFLSAVSRQWDPARKWKNL
;
A
#
# COMPACT_ATOMS: atom_id res chain seq x y z
N MET A 1 -22.44 -24.88 -40.91
CA MET A 1 -21.32 -25.10 -39.98
C MET A 1 -21.69 -24.44 -38.66
N SER A 2 -21.73 -25.20 -37.57
CA SER A 2 -22.15 -24.73 -36.25
C SER A 2 -21.03 -23.89 -35.62
N VAL A 3 -21.32 -22.65 -35.23
CA VAL A 3 -20.38 -21.74 -34.57
C VAL A 3 -20.54 -21.89 -33.06
N THR A 4 -19.48 -22.34 -32.39
CA THR A 4 -19.45 -22.57 -30.94
C THR A 4 -18.99 -21.29 -30.24
N TYR A 5 -19.92 -20.54 -29.64
CA TYR A 5 -19.59 -19.40 -28.78
C TYR A 5 -19.17 -19.92 -27.40
N ARG A 6 -17.88 -19.81 -27.04
CA ARG A 6 -17.42 -20.07 -25.67
C ARG A 6 -17.55 -18.80 -24.84
N LEU A 7 -18.72 -18.62 -24.24
CA LEU A 7 -18.96 -17.62 -23.20
C LEU A 7 -18.46 -18.21 -21.86
N ALA A 8 -17.35 -17.69 -21.31
CA ALA A 8 -16.91 -18.06 -19.97
C ALA A 8 -17.78 -17.32 -18.94
N LEU A 9 -18.89 -17.94 -18.56
CA LEU A 9 -19.83 -17.43 -17.58
C LEU A 9 -19.40 -17.90 -16.18
N TRP A 10 -18.78 -17.03 -15.38
CA TRP A 10 -18.63 -17.27 -13.93
C TRP A 10 -19.74 -16.49 -13.22
N ILE A 11 -20.91 -17.11 -13.08
CA ILE A 11 -21.90 -16.69 -12.09
C ILE A 11 -21.63 -17.52 -10.84
N GLY A 12 -20.80 -16.99 -9.95
CA GLY A 12 -20.81 -17.43 -8.56
C GLY A 12 -22.20 -17.12 -8.01
N ALA A 13 -22.95 -18.16 -7.66
CA ALA A 13 -24.24 -18.01 -6.97
C ALA A 13 -23.98 -17.36 -5.61
N LEU A 14 -24.60 -16.19 -5.38
CA LEU A 14 -24.37 -15.33 -4.20
C LEU A 14 -22.92 -14.80 -4.19
N GLY A 15 -22.70 -13.55 -3.79
CA GLY A 15 -21.35 -12.97 -3.78
C GLY A 15 -20.41 -13.81 -2.93
N THR A 16 -19.60 -14.68 -3.54
CA THR A 16 -18.61 -15.44 -2.80
C THR A 16 -17.41 -14.52 -2.56
N PRO A 17 -16.99 -14.33 -1.29
CA PRO A 17 -15.79 -13.57 -1.00
C PRO A 17 -14.59 -14.25 -1.66
N ASN A 18 -13.81 -13.48 -2.41
CA ASN A 18 -12.44 -13.91 -2.71
C ASN A 18 -11.55 -13.60 -1.49
N ALA A 19 -10.42 -14.31 -1.39
CA ALA A 19 -9.44 -14.10 -0.31
C ALA A 19 -8.89 -12.67 -0.22
N SER A 20 -9.18 -11.82 -1.20
CA SER A 20 -8.76 -10.42 -1.31
C SER A 20 -9.75 -9.41 -0.71
N GLY A 21 -10.90 -9.87 -0.17
CA GLY A 21 -11.84 -8.98 0.49
C GLY A 21 -12.73 -8.15 -0.44
N ILE A 22 -12.86 -8.52 -1.71
CA ILE A 22 -13.67 -7.78 -2.69
C ILE A 22 -15.03 -8.49 -2.85
N LEU A 23 -16.13 -7.77 -2.62
CA LEU A 23 -17.46 -8.22 -3.02
C LEU A 23 -17.63 -7.93 -4.52
N THR A 24 -17.51 -8.97 -5.35
CA THR A 24 -17.68 -8.86 -6.79
C THR A 24 -19.08 -9.30 -7.21
N TYR A 25 -19.84 -8.40 -7.84
CA TYR A 25 -21.01 -8.81 -8.61
C TYR A 25 -20.57 -9.03 -10.06
N PRO A 26 -20.70 -10.25 -10.61
CA PRO A 26 -20.44 -10.48 -12.02
C PRO A 26 -21.55 -9.80 -12.83
N ILE A 27 -21.25 -8.64 -13.42
CA ILE A 27 -21.96 -8.14 -14.59
C ILE A 27 -20.95 -8.09 -15.72
N LEU A 28 -21.16 -8.99 -16.69
CA LEU A 28 -20.53 -9.04 -18.02
C LEU A 28 -19.04 -8.63 -18.08
N THR A 29 -18.17 -9.33 -17.34
CA THR A 29 -16.73 -9.13 -17.51
C THR A 29 -16.18 -10.06 -18.58
N ASN A 30 -15.61 -9.51 -19.66
CA ASN A 30 -14.70 -10.25 -20.52
C ASN A 30 -13.34 -10.34 -19.78
N GLN A 31 -13.23 -11.20 -18.76
CA GLN A 31 -11.93 -11.49 -18.14
C GLN A 31 -11.21 -12.52 -19.00
N HIS A 32 -10.15 -12.06 -19.66
CA HIS A 32 -9.31 -12.80 -20.60
C HIS A 32 -8.94 -14.23 -20.13
N THR A 33 -9.19 -15.21 -20.99
CA THR A 33 -8.27 -16.34 -21.19
C THR A 33 -7.92 -16.45 -22.68
N ALA A 34 -6.66 -16.13 -23.01
CA ALA A 34 -5.96 -16.36 -24.29
C ALA A 34 -6.39 -15.54 -25.54
N PRO A 35 -5.46 -15.26 -26.49
CA PRO A 35 -5.75 -14.47 -27.68
C PRO A 35 -6.45 -15.34 -28.72
N LEU A 36 -7.68 -14.98 -29.10
CA LEU A 36 -8.35 -15.59 -30.25
C LEU A 36 -8.45 -14.56 -31.38
N ARG A 37 -7.93 -15.01 -32.53
CA ARG A 37 -7.84 -14.29 -33.81
C ARG A 37 -9.15 -13.60 -34.19
N ALA A 38 -8.97 -12.48 -34.89
CA ALA A 38 -10.01 -11.70 -35.55
C ALA A 38 -11.06 -12.58 -36.24
N VAL A 39 -12.31 -12.43 -35.81
CA VAL A 39 -13.49 -12.79 -36.59
C VAL A 39 -14.28 -11.50 -36.79
N ALA A 40 -14.74 -11.33 -38.02
CA ALA A 40 -15.20 -10.10 -38.63
C ALA A 40 -16.38 -9.42 -37.90
N GLU A 41 -16.38 -8.10 -38.05
CA GLU A 41 -17.46 -7.12 -37.93
C GLU A 41 -18.87 -7.71 -37.78
N GLU A 42 -19.43 -7.65 -36.56
CA GLU A 42 -20.85 -7.40 -36.31
C GLU A 42 -21.05 -7.03 -34.82
N GLU A 43 -21.74 -5.91 -34.61
CA GLU A 43 -22.20 -5.27 -33.36
C GLU A 43 -21.27 -5.29 -32.12
N ASN A 44 -20.77 -4.09 -31.77
CA ASN A 44 -19.92 -3.79 -30.61
C ASN A 44 -20.38 -4.51 -29.31
N PRO A 45 -19.59 -5.46 -28.76
CA PRO A 45 -19.92 -6.07 -27.48
C PRO A 45 -19.78 -5.03 -26.35
N VAL A 46 -20.86 -4.84 -25.59
CA VAL A 46 -20.83 -3.99 -24.39
C VAL A 46 -20.05 -4.71 -23.30
N THR A 47 -18.86 -4.20 -22.98
CA THR A 47 -18.04 -4.71 -21.86
C THR A 47 -18.48 -4.06 -20.57
N TYR A 48 -18.94 -4.85 -19.58
CA TYR A 48 -19.21 -4.36 -18.23
C TYR A 48 -18.04 -4.74 -17.32
N TYR A 49 -17.65 -3.83 -16.44
CA TYR A 49 -16.49 -4.02 -15.57
C TYR A 49 -16.93 -4.36 -14.17
N ARG A 50 -16.06 -5.03 -13.40
CA ARG A 50 -16.25 -5.35 -11.97
C ARG A 50 -16.90 -4.17 -11.24
N MET A 51 -18.06 -4.41 -10.64
CA MET A 51 -18.76 -3.42 -9.83
C MET A 51 -18.27 -3.56 -8.40
N VAL A 52 -17.69 -2.48 -7.88
CA VAL A 52 -16.95 -2.49 -6.62
C VAL A 52 -17.73 -1.71 -5.57
N VAL A 53 -18.19 -2.42 -4.54
CA VAL A 53 -18.59 -1.81 -3.27
C VAL A 53 -17.37 -1.87 -2.36
N PRO A 54 -16.94 -0.75 -1.74
CA PRO A 54 -15.81 -0.78 -0.83
C PRO A 54 -16.18 -1.65 0.36
N ARG A 55 -15.58 -2.83 0.41
CA ARG A 55 -15.62 -3.68 1.59
C ARG A 55 -14.43 -3.31 2.46
N VAL A 56 -14.74 -3.04 3.71
CA VAL A 56 -13.78 -2.85 4.79
C VAL A 56 -13.59 -4.19 5.48
N LEU A 57 -12.34 -4.57 5.77
CA LEU A 57 -12.03 -5.79 6.49
C LEU A 57 -12.02 -5.53 8.00
N GLN A 58 -12.26 -6.57 8.79
CA GLN A 58 -12.17 -6.49 10.26
C GLN A 58 -10.81 -5.92 10.72
N ASP A 59 -9.71 -6.37 10.09
CA ASP A 59 -8.37 -5.88 10.41
C ASP A 59 -8.20 -4.37 10.15
N ASP A 60 -8.93 -3.78 9.20
CA ASP A 60 -8.88 -2.34 8.98
C ASP A 60 -9.55 -1.58 10.11
N TRP A 61 -10.68 -2.08 10.59
CA TRP A 61 -11.39 -1.49 11.71
C TRP A 61 -10.58 -1.59 12.99
N LEU A 62 -9.91 -2.72 13.22
CA LEU A 62 -9.00 -2.90 14.36
C LEU A 62 -7.82 -1.93 14.30
N ARG A 63 -7.13 -1.84 13.15
CA ARG A 63 -6.04 -0.86 12.96
C ARG A 63 -6.50 0.58 13.15
N ALA A 64 -7.68 0.92 12.62
CA ALA A 64 -8.22 2.27 12.75
C ALA A 64 -8.58 2.60 14.20
N ALA A 65 -9.09 1.62 14.96
CA ALA A 65 -9.33 1.77 16.39
C ALA A 65 -8.02 1.93 17.18
N GLU A 66 -6.98 1.14 16.87
CA GLU A 66 -5.64 1.29 17.48
C GLU A 66 -5.05 2.68 17.23
N ALA A 67 -5.26 3.24 16.03
CA ALA A 67 -4.80 4.58 15.67
C ALA A 67 -5.48 5.71 16.48
N LEU A 68 -6.61 5.44 17.14
CA LEU A 68 -7.24 6.39 18.09
C LEU A 68 -6.48 6.47 19.43
N GLY A 69 -5.58 5.53 19.71
CA GLY A 69 -4.71 5.53 20.89
C GLY A 69 -5.50 5.46 22.20
N ALA A 70 -5.26 6.38 23.12
CA ALA A 70 -5.98 6.43 24.41
C ALA A 70 -7.51 6.59 24.28
N SER A 71 -7.98 7.05 23.12
CA SER A 71 -9.41 7.19 22.79
C SER A 71 -9.98 5.96 22.07
N ALA A 72 -9.21 4.88 21.95
CA ALA A 72 -9.64 3.67 21.26
C ALA A 72 -10.84 3.03 21.97
N PRO A 73 -11.91 2.66 21.21
CA PRO A 73 -12.99 1.85 21.76
C PRO A 73 -12.47 0.46 22.16
N LYS A 74 -13.18 -0.22 23.08
CA LYS A 74 -12.82 -1.58 23.46
C LYS A 74 -12.94 -2.51 22.25
N THR A 75 -12.11 -3.54 22.18
CA THR A 75 -12.14 -4.52 21.09
C THR A 75 -13.52 -5.15 20.88
N GLU A 76 -14.27 -5.38 21.96
CA GLU A 76 -15.65 -5.89 21.91
C GLU A 76 -16.60 -4.94 21.18
N ASP A 77 -16.47 -3.63 21.42
CA ASP A 77 -17.28 -2.59 20.76
C ASP A 77 -16.91 -2.50 19.27
N VAL A 78 -15.62 -2.63 18.93
CA VAL A 78 -15.15 -2.70 17.54
C VAL A 78 -15.77 -3.91 16.84
N ILE A 79 -15.66 -5.10 17.42
CA ILE A 79 -16.21 -6.34 16.84
C ILE A 79 -17.73 -6.21 16.63
N LYS A 80 -18.46 -5.64 17.59
CA LYS A 80 -19.89 -5.40 17.47
C LYS A 80 -20.21 -4.46 16.29
N ALA A 81 -19.51 -3.34 16.20
CA ALA A 81 -19.70 -2.37 15.11
C ALA A 81 -19.38 -2.99 13.74
N VAL A 82 -18.35 -3.84 13.64
CA VAL A 82 -18.00 -4.58 12.41
C VAL A 82 -19.10 -5.57 12.02
N ASN A 83 -19.65 -6.33 12.96
CA ASN A 83 -20.74 -7.26 12.67
C ASN A 83 -22.00 -6.54 12.14
N GLU A 84 -22.33 -5.38 12.69
CA GLU A 84 -23.45 -4.55 12.23
C GLU A 84 -23.19 -3.97 10.82
N TYR A 85 -21.95 -3.55 10.54
CA TYR A 85 -21.50 -3.16 9.20
C TYR A 85 -21.63 -4.30 8.18
N ASP A 86 -21.19 -5.51 8.53
CA ASP A 86 -21.28 -6.68 7.66
C ASP A 86 -22.75 -7.04 7.37
N GLN A 87 -23.64 -6.99 8.37
CA GLN A 87 -25.08 -7.20 8.17
C GLN A 87 -25.68 -6.15 7.22
N ALA A 88 -25.28 -4.88 7.35
CA ALA A 88 -25.73 -3.82 6.44
C ALA A 88 -25.27 -4.09 5.00
N LEU A 89 -24.01 -4.51 4.81
CA LEU A 89 -23.50 -4.88 3.49
C LEU A 89 -24.19 -6.12 2.90
N GLU A 90 -24.49 -7.14 3.70
CA GLU A 90 -25.23 -8.32 3.26
C GLU A 90 -26.63 -7.95 2.78
N LYS A 91 -27.31 -7.05 3.49
CA LYS A 91 -28.62 -6.54 3.08
C LYS A 91 -28.54 -5.78 1.74
N ILE A 92 -27.59 -4.85 1.60
CA ILE A 92 -27.36 -4.13 0.33
C ILE A 92 -27.09 -5.12 -0.81
N SER A 93 -26.30 -6.16 -0.53
CA SER A 93 -25.96 -7.21 -1.48
C SER A 93 -27.15 -8.06 -1.91
N SER A 94 -28.02 -8.39 -0.96
CA SER A 94 -29.23 -9.17 -1.22
C SER A 94 -30.23 -8.35 -2.04
N ASP A 95 -30.44 -7.08 -1.67
CA ASP A 95 -31.33 -6.15 -2.37
C ASP A 95 -30.94 -5.98 -3.85
N ILE A 96 -29.64 -5.79 -4.14
CA ILE A 96 -29.18 -5.67 -5.54
C ILE A 96 -29.25 -7.00 -6.28
N GLY A 97 -28.96 -8.12 -5.60
CA GLY A 97 -29.08 -9.46 -6.16
C GLY A 97 -30.52 -9.78 -6.58
N GLN A 98 -31.48 -9.48 -5.71
CA GLN A 98 -32.91 -9.64 -5.98
C GLN A 98 -33.36 -8.75 -7.14
N PHE A 99 -32.96 -7.48 -7.17
CA PHE A 99 -33.29 -6.58 -8.27
C PHE A 99 -32.78 -7.09 -9.63
N CYS A 100 -31.53 -7.59 -9.67
CA CYS A 100 -30.95 -8.19 -10.88
C CYS A 100 -31.70 -9.47 -11.31
N ALA A 101 -32.15 -10.29 -10.35
CA ALA A 101 -32.89 -11.51 -10.60
C ALA A 101 -34.31 -11.25 -11.11
N GLU A 102 -35.04 -10.31 -10.50
CA GLU A 102 -36.38 -9.88 -10.92
C GLU A 102 -36.37 -9.34 -12.36
N ARG A 103 -35.30 -8.62 -12.74
CA ARG A 103 -35.10 -8.11 -14.09
C ARG A 103 -34.58 -9.14 -15.09
N ARG A 104 -34.40 -10.40 -14.69
CA ARG A 104 -34.03 -11.55 -15.55
C ARG A 104 -32.78 -11.31 -16.39
N LEU A 105 -31.81 -10.52 -15.91
CA LEU A 105 -30.54 -10.29 -16.60
C LEU A 105 -29.86 -11.62 -16.96
N LYS A 106 -29.90 -12.59 -16.06
CA LYS A 106 -29.36 -13.93 -16.27
C LYS A 106 -30.03 -14.70 -17.41
N GLU A 107 -31.36 -14.62 -17.53
CA GLU A 107 -32.12 -15.33 -18.57
C GLU A 107 -31.90 -14.67 -19.94
N GLN A 108 -31.93 -13.34 -19.99
CA GLN A 108 -31.65 -12.58 -21.22
C GLN A 108 -30.22 -12.81 -21.74
N LEU A 109 -29.24 -12.87 -20.82
CA LEU A 109 -27.86 -13.20 -21.18
C LEU A 109 -27.70 -14.65 -21.64
N ALA A 110 -28.45 -15.59 -21.08
CA ALA A 110 -28.48 -16.98 -21.52
C ALA A 110 -29.14 -17.12 -22.91
N GLU A 111 -30.20 -16.38 -23.19
CA GLU A 111 -30.85 -16.33 -24.51
C GLU A 111 -29.96 -15.71 -25.59
N ILE A 112 -29.22 -14.64 -25.27
CA ILE A 112 -28.22 -14.06 -26.17
C ILE A 112 -27.10 -15.07 -26.45
N ALA A 113 -26.59 -15.74 -25.41
CA ALA A 113 -25.55 -16.77 -25.56
C ALA A 113 -26.02 -17.99 -26.36
N ALA A 114 -27.32 -18.30 -26.32
CA ALA A 114 -27.96 -19.35 -27.11
C ALA A 114 -28.34 -18.89 -28.54
N GLY A 115 -28.07 -17.64 -28.91
CA GLY A 115 -28.32 -17.09 -30.25
C GLY A 115 -29.75 -16.65 -30.53
N GLY A 116 -30.60 -16.55 -29.50
CA GLY A 116 -32.03 -16.19 -29.62
C GLY A 116 -32.42 -14.86 -28.95
N GLY A 117 -31.56 -14.27 -28.13
CA GLY A 117 -31.86 -13.04 -27.38
C GLY A 117 -31.46 -11.75 -28.10
N ALA A 118 -32.17 -10.65 -27.81
CA ALA A 118 -31.86 -9.32 -28.34
C ALA A 118 -30.81 -8.58 -27.48
N PRO A 119 -29.62 -8.24 -28.01
CA PRO A 119 -28.56 -7.55 -27.25
C PRO A 119 -29.00 -6.25 -26.56
N ILE A 120 -29.92 -5.52 -27.18
CA ILE A 120 -30.44 -4.23 -26.69
C ILE A 120 -31.16 -4.37 -25.33
N ALA A 121 -31.90 -5.46 -25.11
CA ALA A 121 -32.65 -5.70 -23.88
C ALA A 121 -31.71 -5.95 -22.68
N ALA A 122 -30.68 -6.77 -22.86
CA ALA A 122 -29.67 -7.02 -21.83
C ALA A 122 -28.87 -5.76 -21.49
N VAL A 123 -28.58 -4.91 -22.48
CA VAL A 123 -27.93 -3.61 -22.26
C VAL A 123 -28.78 -2.66 -21.42
N SER A 124 -30.09 -2.60 -21.71
CA SER A 124 -31.02 -1.79 -20.91
C SER A 124 -31.11 -2.27 -19.46
N ILE A 125 -31.20 -3.58 -19.24
CA ILE A 125 -31.29 -4.15 -17.89
C ILE A 125 -30.00 -3.90 -17.10
N ALA A 126 -28.84 -4.08 -17.72
CA ALA A 126 -27.56 -3.82 -17.06
C ALA A 126 -27.37 -2.33 -16.74
N ARG A 127 -27.89 -1.42 -17.58
CA ARG A 127 -27.95 0.02 -17.28
C ARG A 127 -28.82 0.31 -16.06
N ASP A 128 -30.03 -0.26 -15.99
CA ASP A 128 -30.92 -0.08 -14.84
C ASP A 128 -30.28 -0.60 -13.53
N CYS A 129 -29.62 -1.76 -13.58
CA CYS A 129 -28.87 -2.30 -12.44
C CYS A 129 -27.73 -1.35 -12.01
N PHE A 130 -27.05 -0.73 -12.98
CA PHE A 130 -26.01 0.25 -12.69
C PHE A 130 -26.57 1.54 -12.09
N ASP A 131 -27.68 2.06 -12.61
CA ASP A 131 -28.33 3.25 -12.07
C ASP A 131 -28.83 3.01 -10.64
N ARG A 132 -29.31 1.80 -10.33
CA ARG A 132 -29.66 1.36 -8.96
C ARG A 132 -28.43 1.37 -8.05
N LEU A 133 -27.30 0.84 -8.49
CA LEU A 133 -26.06 0.86 -7.71
C LEU A 133 -25.62 2.29 -7.39
N LYS A 134 -25.62 3.16 -8.40
CA LYS A 134 -25.17 4.54 -8.26
C LYS A 134 -26.09 5.38 -7.36
N SER A 135 -27.39 5.23 -7.52
CA SER A 135 -28.39 6.04 -6.81
C SER A 135 -28.67 5.53 -5.39
N ARG A 136 -28.39 4.25 -5.10
CA ARG A 136 -28.78 3.62 -3.84
C ARG A 136 -27.65 2.85 -3.16
N SER A 137 -27.15 1.77 -3.77
CA SER A 137 -26.23 0.84 -3.08
C SER A 137 -24.88 1.46 -2.72
N TRP A 138 -24.32 2.32 -3.57
CA TRP A 138 -23.07 3.03 -3.25
C TRP A 138 -23.23 4.04 -2.10
N PRO A 139 -24.22 4.96 -2.12
CA PRO A 139 -24.53 5.81 -0.97
C PRO A 139 -24.79 5.01 0.32
N GLU A 140 -25.56 3.91 0.24
CA GLU A 140 -25.85 3.07 1.42
C GLU A 140 -24.58 2.43 2.00
N ALA A 141 -23.66 1.96 1.15
CA ALA A 141 -22.38 1.41 1.60
C ALA A 141 -21.46 2.48 2.20
N ASP A 142 -21.38 3.66 1.59
CA ASP A 142 -20.59 4.78 2.12
C ASP A 142 -21.17 5.23 3.48
N ASN A 143 -22.49 5.34 3.60
CA ASN A 143 -23.18 5.64 4.86
C ASN A 143 -22.93 4.58 5.93
N ALA A 144 -22.86 3.29 5.57
CA ALA A 144 -22.55 2.23 6.52
C ALA A 144 -21.13 2.38 7.10
N ILE A 145 -20.15 2.78 6.26
CA ILE A 145 -18.79 3.08 6.72
C ILE A 145 -18.79 4.31 7.64
N GLU A 146 -19.44 5.40 7.25
CA GLU A 146 -19.51 6.65 8.03
C GLU A 146 -20.20 6.45 9.39
N GLU A 147 -21.30 5.71 9.41
CA GLU A 147 -22.05 5.41 10.63
C GLU A 147 -21.23 4.52 11.58
N THR A 148 -20.53 3.52 11.05
CA THR A 148 -19.63 2.67 11.84
C THR A 148 -18.50 3.50 12.44
N TRP A 149 -17.87 4.37 11.64
CA TRP A 149 -16.83 5.28 12.12
C TRP A 149 -17.33 6.22 13.22
N ARG A 150 -18.53 6.81 13.04
CA ARG A 150 -19.17 7.69 14.02
C ARG A 150 -19.39 6.97 15.37
N ARG A 151 -19.78 5.69 15.35
CA ARG A 151 -19.92 4.90 16.58
C ARG A 151 -18.58 4.66 17.28
N LEU A 152 -17.54 4.30 16.52
CA LEU A 152 -16.20 4.05 17.06
C LEU A 152 -15.59 5.31 17.69
N THR A 153 -15.98 6.49 17.22
CA THR A 153 -15.48 7.79 17.66
C THR A 153 -16.43 8.55 18.59
N ALA A 154 -17.58 7.96 18.96
CA ALA A 154 -18.64 8.64 19.71
C ALA A 154 -18.20 9.15 21.11
N ASN A 155 -17.16 8.53 21.68
CA ASN A 155 -16.63 8.90 23.00
C ASN A 155 -15.54 9.98 22.94
N ILE A 156 -15.17 10.46 21.75
CA ILE A 156 -14.17 11.52 21.60
C ILE A 156 -14.84 12.86 21.92
N ASP A 157 -14.31 13.56 22.92
CA ASP A 157 -14.78 14.91 23.27
C ASP A 157 -14.49 15.86 22.09
N PRO A 158 -15.52 16.51 21.51
CA PRO A 158 -15.33 17.49 20.44
C PRO A 158 -14.46 18.70 20.85
N GLN A 159 -14.30 18.96 22.16
CA GLN A 159 -13.44 20.02 22.68
C GLN A 159 -11.97 19.58 22.82
N ASP A 160 -11.68 18.28 22.79
CA ASP A 160 -10.31 17.77 22.76
C ASP A 160 -9.76 17.82 21.32
N ALA A 161 -9.16 18.95 20.98
CA ALA A 161 -8.59 19.19 19.65
C ALA A 161 -7.54 18.15 19.24
N ILE A 162 -6.82 17.54 20.20
CA ILE A 162 -5.79 16.52 19.93
C ILE A 162 -6.48 15.20 19.56
N ALA A 163 -7.48 14.79 20.34
CA ALA A 163 -8.24 13.58 20.06
C ALA A 163 -9.04 13.69 18.75
N VAL A 164 -9.64 14.84 18.47
CA VAL A 164 -10.33 15.12 17.19
C VAL A 164 -9.36 15.04 16.01
N ALA A 165 -8.22 15.73 16.07
CA ALA A 165 -7.22 15.68 14.99
C ALA A 165 -6.63 14.27 14.80
N ARG A 166 -6.54 13.47 15.87
CA ARG A 166 -6.15 12.05 15.77
C ARG A 166 -7.25 11.21 15.10
N ALA A 167 -8.52 11.43 15.43
CA ALA A 167 -9.63 10.75 14.80
C ALA A 167 -9.70 11.07 13.29
N ASP A 168 -9.58 12.33 12.91
CA ASP A 168 -9.61 12.74 11.50
C ASP A 168 -8.49 12.07 10.70
N ARG A 169 -7.27 12.02 11.26
CA ARG A 169 -6.13 11.31 10.65
C ARG A 169 -6.38 9.81 10.56
N ALA A 170 -6.83 9.18 11.64
CA ALA A 170 -7.14 7.75 11.66
C ALA A 170 -8.19 7.39 10.59
N GLN A 171 -9.22 8.24 10.43
CA GLN A 171 -10.24 8.08 9.39
C GLN A 171 -9.65 8.20 7.99
N ALA A 172 -8.81 9.20 7.74
CA ALA A 172 -8.18 9.42 6.44
C ALA A 172 -7.29 8.24 6.04
N THR A 173 -6.45 7.75 6.96
CA THR A 173 -5.58 6.58 6.74
C THR A 173 -6.39 5.32 6.50
N PHE A 174 -7.43 5.10 7.30
CA PHE A 174 -8.37 3.99 7.15
C PHE A 174 -9.04 4.00 5.77
N LEU A 175 -9.67 5.11 5.38
CA LEU A 175 -10.35 5.23 4.09
C LEU A 175 -9.38 5.14 2.92
N ARG A 176 -8.16 5.69 3.05
CA ARG A 176 -7.09 5.55 2.06
C ARG A 176 -6.79 4.09 1.81
N GLY A 177 -6.54 3.29 2.85
CA GLY A 177 -6.26 1.87 2.74
C GLY A 177 -7.41 1.09 2.09
N VAL A 178 -8.65 1.39 2.49
CA VAL A 178 -9.86 0.80 1.91
C VAL A 178 -9.95 1.11 0.42
N TYR A 179 -9.88 2.39 0.04
CA TYR A 179 -10.00 2.79 -1.36
C TYR A 179 -8.85 2.27 -2.20
N LEU A 180 -7.60 2.31 -1.69
CA LEU A 180 -6.43 1.76 -2.36
C LEU A 180 -6.64 0.29 -2.74
N ARG A 181 -7.10 -0.56 -1.83
CA ARG A 181 -7.35 -1.98 -2.14
C ARG A 181 -8.44 -2.20 -3.18
N GLN A 182 -9.43 -1.32 -3.25
CA GLN A 182 -10.54 -1.43 -4.19
C GLN A 182 -10.18 -0.96 -5.60
N VAL A 183 -9.13 -0.15 -5.73
CA VAL A 183 -8.64 0.37 -7.02
C VAL A 183 -7.41 -0.35 -7.52
N ALA A 184 -6.66 -0.95 -6.60
CA ALA A 184 -5.52 -1.81 -6.88
C ALA A 184 -5.99 -3.16 -7.44
N ASN A 185 -5.36 -3.62 -8.52
CA ASN A 185 -5.55 -5.00 -8.95
C ASN A 185 -4.89 -5.91 -7.89
N PRO A 186 -5.58 -6.92 -7.33
CA PRO A 186 -5.00 -7.85 -6.35
C PRO A 186 -3.70 -8.51 -6.81
N ASP A 187 -3.46 -8.59 -8.13
CA ASP A 187 -2.30 -9.25 -8.71
C ASP A 187 -1.14 -8.32 -9.14
N GLY A 188 -1.26 -6.98 -9.00
CA GLY A 188 -0.30 -6.06 -9.67
C GLY A 188 0.07 -4.77 -8.95
N TRP A 189 -0.40 -4.51 -7.73
CA TRP A 189 -0.09 -3.29 -6.96
C TRP A 189 0.70 -3.56 -5.68
N SER A 190 1.00 -4.82 -5.36
CA SER A 190 1.56 -5.20 -4.06
C SER A 190 3.08 -5.02 -3.93
N ASN A 191 3.77 -4.52 -4.96
CA ASN A 191 5.23 -4.67 -5.04
C ASN A 191 6.04 -3.36 -4.92
N THR A 192 5.40 -2.18 -4.80
CA THR A 192 6.14 -0.89 -4.73
C THR A 192 5.71 0.08 -3.63
N GLY A 193 5.16 -0.46 -2.53
CA GLY A 193 4.94 0.28 -1.29
C GLY A 193 3.71 1.19 -1.24
N GLU A 194 2.80 1.16 -2.22
CA GLU A 194 1.61 2.04 -2.27
C GLU A 194 0.69 1.94 -1.03
N GLY A 195 0.68 0.78 -0.37
CA GLY A 195 -0.06 0.55 0.87
C GLY A 195 0.72 0.91 2.14
N VAL A 196 1.95 1.42 2.03
CA VAL A 196 2.78 1.77 3.17
C VAL A 196 2.17 2.93 3.95
N ASP A 197 2.09 2.73 5.24
CA ASP A 197 1.73 3.74 6.22
C ASP A 197 3.01 4.24 6.89
N LEU A 198 3.43 5.47 6.55
CA LEU A 198 4.67 6.04 7.09
C LEU A 198 4.60 6.20 8.60
N ARG A 199 3.42 6.50 9.16
CA ARG A 199 3.24 6.65 10.59
C ARG A 199 3.34 5.31 11.29
N ASP A 200 2.75 4.25 10.74
CA ASP A 200 2.94 2.89 11.27
C ASP A 200 4.41 2.49 11.28
N LEU A 201 5.15 2.80 10.22
CA LEU A 201 6.60 2.54 10.18
C LEU A 201 7.35 3.28 11.29
N LEU A 202 7.08 4.56 11.49
CA LEU A 202 7.71 5.41 12.50
C LEU A 202 7.33 4.98 13.93
N VAL A 203 6.07 4.68 14.19
CA VAL A 203 5.57 4.39 15.54
C VAL A 203 5.81 2.94 15.93
N ASN A 204 5.53 1.99 15.04
CA ASN A 204 5.47 0.58 15.40
C ASN A 204 6.73 -0.19 15.00
N ARG A 205 7.42 0.16 13.91
CA ARG A 205 8.60 -0.61 13.46
C ARG A 205 9.91 -0.01 13.94
N VAL A 206 10.05 1.30 13.85
CA VAL A 206 11.24 2.02 14.34
C VAL A 206 11.37 1.87 15.86
N ALA A 207 10.31 2.08 16.64
CA ALA A 207 10.39 2.01 18.10
C ALA A 207 10.90 0.65 18.64
N ARG A 208 10.78 -0.42 17.85
CA ARG A 208 11.26 -1.76 18.21
C ARG A 208 12.71 -2.04 17.81
N HIS A 209 13.28 -1.26 16.89
CA HIS A 209 14.52 -1.60 16.20
C HIS A 209 15.52 -0.44 16.05
N ALA A 210 15.17 0.76 16.48
CA ALA A 210 16.05 1.93 16.44
C ALA A 210 17.32 1.67 17.27
N VAL A 211 18.46 1.95 16.66
CA VAL A 211 19.76 1.97 17.33
C VAL A 211 19.97 3.35 17.98
N SER A 212 19.50 4.42 17.33
CA SER A 212 19.52 5.77 17.92
C SER A 212 18.46 5.94 19.01
N LYS A 213 18.90 6.33 20.21
CA LYS A 213 18.01 6.69 21.33
C LYS A 213 17.18 7.93 21.01
N GLU A 214 17.77 8.88 20.31
CA GLU A 214 17.12 10.11 19.90
C GLU A 214 16.03 9.82 18.87
N PHE A 215 16.25 8.90 17.94
CA PHE A 215 15.22 8.47 17.00
C PHE A 215 14.08 7.68 17.69
N ALA A 216 14.41 6.81 18.65
CA ALA A 216 13.41 6.17 19.50
C ALA A 216 12.57 7.22 20.27
N GLY A 217 13.21 8.32 20.72
CA GLY A 217 12.54 9.47 21.31
C GLY A 217 11.58 10.16 20.34
N VAL A 218 11.98 10.40 19.09
CA VAL A 218 11.10 10.94 18.04
C VAL A 218 9.89 10.03 17.83
N ALA A 219 10.12 8.72 17.66
CA ALA A 219 9.05 7.73 17.48
C ALA A 219 8.07 7.72 18.66
N ALA A 220 8.56 7.81 19.91
CA ALA A 220 7.73 7.85 21.10
C ALA A 220 6.89 9.14 21.21
N LEU A 221 7.42 10.29 20.78
CA LEU A 221 6.66 11.54 20.70
C LEU A 221 5.56 11.46 19.65
N LEU A 222 5.86 10.91 18.46
CA LEU A 222 4.87 10.70 17.40
C LEU A 222 3.76 9.72 17.83
N ALA A 223 4.12 8.72 18.63
CA ALA A 223 3.19 7.76 19.22
C ALA A 223 2.34 8.37 20.36
N GLY A 224 2.73 9.52 20.89
CA GLY A 224 2.14 10.11 22.09
C GLY A 224 2.40 9.31 23.37
N THR A 225 3.42 8.45 23.38
CA THR A 225 3.79 7.61 24.54
C THR A 225 4.87 8.25 25.42
N ALA A 226 5.53 9.30 24.91
CA ALA A 226 6.46 10.11 25.68
C ALA A 226 5.94 11.54 25.85
N SER A 227 6.30 12.17 26.97
CA SER A 227 6.21 13.63 27.11
C SER A 227 7.28 14.31 26.25
N PRO A 228 7.08 15.56 25.80
CA PRO A 228 8.08 16.33 25.06
C PRO A 228 9.45 16.18 25.72
N SER A 229 10.43 15.66 24.99
CA SER A 229 11.74 15.41 25.59
C SER A 229 12.41 16.73 25.97
N GLU A 230 13.29 16.70 26.97
CA GLU A 230 14.14 17.85 27.30
C GLU A 230 15.14 18.18 26.19
N ASP A 231 15.38 17.25 25.24
CA ASP A 231 16.27 17.50 24.11
C ASP A 231 15.51 18.25 22.99
N PRO A 232 15.80 19.56 22.78
CA PRO A 232 15.11 20.36 21.77
C PRO A 232 15.27 19.80 20.35
N ARG A 233 16.33 19.02 20.09
CA ARG A 233 16.58 18.35 18.81
C ARG A 233 15.54 17.29 18.50
N VAL A 234 15.19 16.47 19.50
CA VAL A 234 14.20 15.39 19.36
C VAL A 234 12.80 16.00 19.19
N ALA A 235 12.47 17.05 19.94
CA ALA A 235 11.20 17.75 19.79
C ALA A 235 11.06 18.40 18.39
N ALA A 236 12.10 19.08 17.91
CA ALA A 236 12.12 19.68 16.58
C ALA A 236 12.03 18.62 15.46
N GLY A 237 12.79 17.54 15.60
CA GLY A 237 12.74 16.40 14.68
C GLY A 237 11.35 15.76 14.63
N ALA A 238 10.71 15.52 15.77
CA ALA A 238 9.37 14.98 15.82
C ALA A 238 8.33 15.91 15.18
N ALA A 239 8.41 17.22 15.43
CA ALA A 239 7.49 18.19 14.82
C ALA A 239 7.62 18.24 13.29
N GLU A 240 8.85 18.23 12.76
CA GLU A 240 9.07 18.27 11.31
C GLU A 240 8.69 16.95 10.62
N VAL A 241 9.02 15.80 11.24
CA VAL A 241 8.58 14.49 10.74
C VAL A 241 7.06 14.38 10.75
N GLU A 242 6.39 14.84 11.81
CA GLU A 242 4.93 14.87 11.89
C GLU A 242 4.32 15.71 10.75
N ARG A 243 4.89 16.88 10.47
CA ARG A 243 4.45 17.75 9.37
C ARG A 243 4.55 17.05 8.02
N ILE A 244 5.70 16.44 7.72
CA ILE A 244 5.94 15.72 6.45
C ILE A 244 4.97 14.54 6.29
N VAL A 245 4.80 13.74 7.36
CA VAL A 245 3.89 12.59 7.35
C VAL A 245 2.45 13.02 7.15
N ALA A 246 2.00 14.06 7.88
CA ALA A 246 0.64 14.58 7.74
C ALA A 246 0.35 15.13 6.33
N GLU A 247 1.32 15.83 5.72
CA GLU A 247 1.21 16.32 4.34
C GLU A 247 1.09 15.16 3.34
N TYR A 248 1.92 14.13 3.47
CA TYR A 248 1.86 12.94 2.64
C TYR A 248 0.53 12.17 2.82
N GLU A 249 0.10 11.95 4.07
CA GLU A 249 -1.16 11.26 4.38
C GLU A 249 -2.36 11.98 3.78
N ALA A 250 -2.44 13.31 3.96
CA ALA A 250 -3.49 14.13 3.38
C ALA A 250 -3.47 14.12 1.85
N HIS A 251 -2.29 14.28 1.24
CA HIS A 251 -2.15 14.27 -0.20
C HIS A 251 -2.52 12.90 -0.81
N SER A 252 -1.96 11.83 -0.26
CA SER A 252 -2.22 10.46 -0.74
C SER A 252 -3.68 10.06 -0.56
N PHE A 253 -4.32 10.42 0.57
CA PHE A 253 -5.75 10.19 0.76
C PHE A 253 -6.60 10.93 -0.28
N ASN A 254 -6.36 12.23 -0.50
CA ASN A 254 -7.11 13.01 -1.48
C ASN A 254 -6.95 12.44 -2.89
N LEU A 255 -5.73 12.11 -3.30
CA LEU A 255 -5.44 11.51 -4.60
C LEU A 255 -6.17 10.18 -4.81
N VAL A 256 -6.12 9.29 -3.82
CA VAL A 256 -6.80 7.99 -3.87
C VAL A 256 -8.32 8.16 -3.89
N ARG A 257 -8.86 9.06 -3.06
CA ARG A 257 -10.29 9.35 -3.00
C ARG A 257 -10.81 9.92 -4.31
N ASP A 258 -10.11 10.88 -4.89
CA ASP A 258 -10.49 11.51 -6.15
C ASP A 258 -10.40 10.51 -7.30
N TYR A 259 -9.37 9.65 -7.30
CA TYR A 259 -9.28 8.53 -8.22
C TYR A 259 -10.46 7.57 -8.06
N PHE A 260 -10.79 7.16 -6.83
CA PHE A 260 -11.91 6.25 -6.56
C PHE A 260 -13.26 6.84 -7.01
N ARG A 261 -13.47 8.13 -6.77
CA ARG A 261 -14.65 8.86 -7.27
C ARG A 261 -14.69 8.87 -8.80
N ALA A 262 -13.56 9.18 -9.45
CA ALA A 262 -13.45 9.12 -10.91
C ALA A 262 -13.66 7.70 -11.44
N TYR A 263 -13.18 6.68 -10.75
CA TYR A 263 -13.37 5.27 -11.08
C TYR A 263 -14.86 4.90 -11.03
N ARG A 264 -15.57 5.24 -9.94
CA ARG A 264 -17.03 5.04 -9.84
C ARG A 264 -17.80 5.81 -10.91
N ALA A 265 -17.44 7.07 -11.16
CA ALA A 265 -18.09 7.90 -12.18
C ALA A 265 -17.89 7.38 -13.61
N ASN A 266 -16.70 6.84 -13.93
CA ASN A 266 -16.40 6.29 -15.25
C ASN A 266 -16.83 4.82 -15.41
N ALA A 267 -17.18 4.11 -14.32
CA ALA A 267 -17.81 2.80 -14.41
C ALA A 267 -19.14 2.83 -15.18
N ALA A 268 -19.77 4.02 -15.24
CA ALA A 268 -21.06 4.28 -15.86
C ALA A 268 -21.01 4.55 -17.36
N LYS A 269 -19.83 4.83 -17.93
CA LYS A 269 -19.72 5.31 -19.30
C LYS A 269 -19.66 4.11 -20.24
N LEU A 270 -20.69 4.02 -21.09
CA LEU A 270 -20.64 3.18 -22.28
C LEU A 270 -19.67 3.83 -23.27
N PRO A 271 -18.82 3.05 -23.97
CA PRO A 271 -18.19 3.53 -25.18
C PRO A 271 -19.29 4.06 -26.10
N THR A 272 -19.19 5.31 -26.53
CA THR A 272 -20.10 5.79 -27.59
C THR A 272 -19.88 4.94 -28.85
N GLN A 273 -20.85 4.86 -29.77
CA GLN A 273 -20.73 4.05 -31.01
C GLN A 273 -19.45 4.32 -31.84
N LYS A 274 -18.72 5.41 -31.55
CA LYS A 274 -17.48 5.83 -32.22
C LYS A 274 -16.20 5.57 -31.41
N GLU A 275 -16.31 5.14 -30.16
CA GLU A 275 -15.16 4.91 -29.26
C GLU A 275 -14.88 3.41 -29.13
N ASP A 276 -13.63 3.00 -29.35
CA ASP A 276 -13.20 1.62 -29.14
C ASP A 276 -13.36 1.23 -27.65
N PRO A 277 -14.18 0.21 -27.32
CA PRO A 277 -14.33 -0.29 -25.96
C PRO A 277 -13.00 -0.71 -25.31
N ARG A 278 -12.02 -1.17 -26.10
CA ARG A 278 -10.68 -1.51 -25.63
C ARG A 278 -9.91 -0.26 -25.21
N ALA A 279 -9.92 0.79 -26.03
CA ALA A 279 -9.30 2.07 -25.69
C ALA A 279 -9.92 2.71 -24.42
N PHE A 280 -11.23 2.52 -24.20
CA PHE A 280 -11.91 2.97 -22.98
C PHE A 280 -11.47 2.17 -21.74
N SER A 281 -11.36 0.84 -21.85
CA SER A 281 -10.81 -0.06 -20.82
C SER A 281 -9.38 0.29 -20.44
N GLU A 282 -8.53 0.46 -21.47
CA GLU A 282 -7.13 0.80 -21.35
C GLU A 282 -6.96 2.17 -20.69
N SER A 283 -7.84 3.14 -21.00
CA SER A 283 -7.86 4.45 -20.34
C SER A 283 -8.11 4.34 -18.83
N ARG A 284 -9.00 3.45 -18.38
CA ARG A 284 -9.29 3.25 -16.95
C ARG A 284 -8.13 2.57 -16.22
N HIS A 285 -7.58 1.52 -16.82
CA HIS A 285 -6.41 0.81 -16.27
C HIS A 285 -5.18 1.72 -16.24
N LYS A 286 -4.96 2.50 -17.30
CA LYS A 286 -3.91 3.53 -17.36
C LYS A 286 -4.06 4.56 -16.24
N ARG A 287 -5.28 5.06 -16.00
CA ARG A 287 -5.54 5.99 -14.88
C ARG A 287 -5.29 5.36 -13.52
N SER A 288 -5.58 4.07 -13.34
CA SER A 288 -5.27 3.37 -12.08
C SER A 288 -3.77 3.33 -11.87
N ILE A 289 -3.04 2.90 -12.90
CA ILE A 289 -1.57 2.87 -12.90
C ILE A 289 -1.00 4.28 -12.63
N ASP A 290 -1.56 5.32 -13.24
CA ASP A 290 -1.15 6.71 -13.01
C ASP A 290 -1.37 7.17 -11.58
N ALA A 291 -2.50 6.81 -10.95
CA ALA A 291 -2.75 7.14 -9.54
C ALA A 291 -1.78 6.41 -8.61
N ALA A 292 -1.54 5.10 -8.82
CA ALA A 292 -0.55 4.32 -8.07
C ALA A 292 0.84 4.98 -8.12
N ARG A 293 1.24 5.35 -9.34
CA ARG A 293 2.51 5.96 -9.68
C ARG A 293 2.71 7.30 -8.99
N LEU A 294 1.67 8.13 -8.92
CA LEU A 294 1.69 9.39 -8.18
C LEU A 294 1.80 9.14 -6.67
N VAL A 295 1.04 8.18 -6.12
CA VAL A 295 1.15 7.80 -4.69
C VAL A 295 2.56 7.31 -4.35
N SER A 296 3.14 6.41 -5.15
CA SER A 296 4.51 5.93 -4.95
C SER A 296 5.54 7.05 -5.06
N GLY A 297 5.39 7.95 -6.05
CA GLY A 297 6.29 9.08 -6.22
C GLY A 297 6.32 9.96 -4.98
N HIS A 298 5.15 10.33 -4.48
CA HIS A 298 5.03 11.12 -3.24
C HIS A 298 5.48 10.36 -1.99
N LEU A 299 5.30 9.04 -1.95
CA LEU A 299 5.84 8.21 -0.87
C LEU A 299 7.37 8.27 -0.84
N PHE A 300 8.04 8.16 -1.99
CA PHE A 300 9.50 8.22 -2.06
C PHE A 300 10.02 9.60 -1.70
N GLU A 301 9.34 10.65 -2.14
CA GLU A 301 9.63 12.04 -1.76
C GLU A 301 9.46 12.24 -0.24
N ALA A 302 8.39 11.72 0.36
CA ALA A 302 8.14 11.83 1.79
C ALA A 302 9.19 11.06 2.62
N ILE A 303 9.59 9.85 2.21
CA ILE A 303 10.67 9.10 2.86
C ILE A 303 11.97 9.90 2.84
N ASP A 304 12.32 10.53 1.71
CA ASP A 304 13.52 11.34 1.57
C ASP A 304 13.49 12.62 2.43
N GLN A 305 12.33 13.26 2.53
CA GLN A 305 12.12 14.41 3.39
C GLN A 305 12.25 14.03 4.87
N VAL A 306 11.66 12.91 5.30
CA VAL A 306 11.82 12.40 6.68
C VAL A 306 13.30 12.08 6.95
N SER A 307 14.00 11.40 6.03
CA SER A 307 15.45 11.17 6.15
C SER A 307 16.22 12.46 6.37
N THR A 308 15.92 13.50 5.59
CA THR A 308 16.59 14.80 5.66
C THR A 308 16.29 15.52 6.98
N ALA A 309 15.04 15.52 7.42
CA ALA A 309 14.63 16.09 8.70
C ALA A 309 15.33 15.39 9.89
N LEU A 310 15.38 14.06 9.88
CA LEU A 310 16.08 13.28 10.90
C LEU A 310 17.58 13.59 10.91
N ALA A 311 18.22 13.65 9.75
CA ALA A 311 19.64 14.00 9.65
C ALA A 311 19.94 15.39 10.22
N GLN A 312 19.09 16.38 9.90
CA GLN A 312 19.25 17.77 10.29
C GLN A 312 19.01 17.99 11.78
N HIS A 313 17.96 17.38 12.33
CA HIS A 313 17.54 17.65 13.70
C HIS A 313 18.13 16.67 14.70
N VAL A 314 18.24 15.39 14.34
CA VAL A 314 18.54 14.29 15.27
C VAL A 314 19.95 13.75 15.05
N GLY A 315 20.33 13.51 13.79
CA GLY A 315 21.65 13.06 13.38
C GLY A 315 21.61 11.94 12.33
N ILE A 316 22.78 11.60 11.81
CA ILE A 316 22.95 10.65 10.71
C ILE A 316 22.50 9.22 11.09
N GLU A 317 22.62 8.83 12.36
CA GLU A 317 22.17 7.52 12.86
C GLU A 317 20.64 7.38 12.82
N ALA A 318 19.91 8.44 13.17
CA ALA A 318 18.44 8.46 13.08
C ALA A 318 17.95 8.38 11.64
N GLN A 319 18.61 9.11 10.73
CA GLN A 319 18.41 8.94 9.29
C GLN A 319 18.71 7.48 8.88
N GLY A 320 19.80 6.93 9.43
CA GLY A 320 20.25 5.55 9.31
C GLY A 320 19.13 4.53 9.47
N ASP A 321 18.58 4.53 10.68
CA ASP A 321 17.52 3.64 11.15
C ASP A 321 16.22 3.80 10.35
N TRP A 322 15.81 5.05 10.07
CA TRP A 322 14.61 5.34 9.31
C TRP A 322 14.66 4.71 7.91
N GLU A 323 15.78 4.93 7.22
CA GLU A 323 15.95 4.45 5.84
C GLU A 323 15.92 2.92 5.77
N ASP A 324 16.54 2.24 6.73
CA ASP A 324 16.54 0.78 6.78
C ASP A 324 15.11 0.24 6.94
N VAL A 325 14.29 0.87 7.78
CA VAL A 325 12.88 0.48 7.99
C VAL A 325 12.01 0.86 6.80
N ALA A 326 12.11 2.10 6.32
CA ALA A 326 11.26 2.64 5.26
C ALA A 326 11.47 1.89 3.94
N TRP A 327 12.73 1.72 3.51
CA TRP A 327 13.00 1.07 2.24
C TRP A 327 12.75 -0.44 2.28
N ALA A 328 12.98 -1.10 3.42
CA ALA A 328 12.56 -2.50 3.59
C ALA A 328 11.04 -2.66 3.58
N ALA A 329 10.27 -1.67 3.99
CA ALA A 329 8.81 -1.71 3.90
C ALA A 329 8.28 -1.44 2.48
N VAL A 330 8.92 -0.52 1.75
CA VAL A 330 8.54 -0.19 0.36
C VAL A 330 8.95 -1.30 -0.60
N PHE A 331 10.15 -1.86 -0.42
CA PHE A 331 10.70 -2.90 -1.27
C PHE A 331 11.20 -4.10 -0.45
N PRO A 332 10.30 -4.84 0.21
CA PRO A 332 10.68 -5.96 1.08
C PRO A 332 11.44 -7.07 0.34
N MET A 333 11.29 -7.13 -0.98
CA MET A 333 11.99 -8.09 -1.85
C MET A 333 13.37 -7.59 -2.31
N LEU A 334 13.68 -6.29 -2.20
CA LEU A 334 14.92 -5.68 -2.73
C LEU A 334 15.82 -5.08 -1.64
N VAL A 335 15.24 -4.64 -0.53
CA VAL A 335 15.95 -3.93 0.53
C VAL A 335 15.82 -4.71 1.83
N GLN A 336 16.97 -5.00 2.43
CA GLN A 336 17.07 -5.64 3.72
C GLN A 336 17.59 -4.66 4.76
N PRO A 337 17.27 -4.87 6.06
CA PRO A 337 17.97 -4.21 7.15
C PRO A 337 19.47 -4.47 7.01
N GLU A 338 20.27 -3.42 7.04
CA GLU A 338 21.70 -3.53 6.69
C GLU A 338 22.51 -4.18 7.83
N LEU A 339 23.51 -4.97 7.44
CA LEU A 339 24.39 -5.65 8.41
C LEU A 339 25.17 -4.68 9.31
N PRO A 340 25.69 -3.53 8.84
CA PRO A 340 26.32 -2.53 9.70
C PRO A 340 25.43 -2.02 10.83
N THR A 341 24.15 -1.70 10.55
CA THR A 341 23.19 -1.26 11.59
C THR A 341 22.97 -2.35 12.64
N ARG A 342 22.80 -3.62 12.19
CA ARG A 342 22.67 -4.78 13.09
C ARG A 342 23.93 -5.03 13.90
N ALA A 343 25.10 -4.92 13.27
CA ALA A 343 26.39 -5.12 13.91
C ALA A 343 26.64 -4.05 14.98
N PHE A 344 26.42 -2.78 14.65
CA PHE A 344 26.61 -1.68 15.59
C PHE A 344 25.64 -1.76 16.79
N GLY A 345 24.35 -2.02 16.55
CA GLY A 345 23.38 -2.21 17.64
C GLY A 345 23.74 -3.41 18.54
N TRP A 346 24.25 -4.50 17.97
CA TRP A 346 24.77 -5.62 18.76
C TRP A 346 25.99 -5.21 19.59
N ILE A 347 26.97 -4.54 18.97
CA ILE A 347 28.19 -4.05 19.65
C ILE A 347 27.82 -3.14 20.81
N GLU A 348 26.93 -2.17 20.62
CA GLU A 348 26.48 -1.28 21.69
C GLU A 348 25.82 -2.06 22.84
N SER A 349 25.00 -3.06 22.53
CA SER A 349 24.34 -3.91 23.53
C SER A 349 25.30 -4.79 24.32
N SER A 350 26.44 -5.16 23.72
CA SER A 350 27.49 -5.96 24.36
C SER A 350 28.38 -5.17 25.33
N GLN A 351 28.15 -3.85 25.44
CA GLN A 351 28.84 -2.95 26.38
C GLN A 351 30.40 -3.05 26.33
N PRO A 352 31.02 -2.86 25.15
CA PRO A 352 32.47 -2.87 25.03
C PRO A 352 33.09 -1.67 25.78
N PRO A 353 34.42 -1.63 25.94
CA PRO A 353 35.12 -0.46 26.46
C PRO A 353 34.71 0.82 25.72
N ALA A 354 34.63 1.95 26.44
CA ALA A 354 34.12 3.20 25.90
C ALA A 354 34.88 3.65 24.63
N ASP A 355 36.20 3.53 24.61
CA ASP A 355 37.02 3.91 23.46
C ASP A 355 36.73 3.02 22.23
N THR A 356 36.49 1.73 22.44
CA THR A 356 36.06 0.79 21.40
C THR A 356 34.69 1.17 20.86
N LEU A 357 33.73 1.50 21.74
CA LEU A 357 32.40 1.93 21.33
C LEU A 357 32.45 3.21 20.49
N VAL A 358 33.26 4.18 20.88
CA VAL A 358 33.46 5.44 20.12
C VAL A 358 34.09 5.15 18.75
N ALA A 359 35.11 4.29 18.68
CA ALA A 359 35.72 3.89 17.42
C ALA A 359 34.72 3.19 16.49
N CYS A 360 33.93 2.23 17.01
CA CYS A 360 32.88 1.55 16.26
C CYS A 360 31.79 2.53 15.80
N ARG A 361 31.37 3.48 16.64
CA ARG A 361 30.40 4.51 16.27
C ARG A 361 30.92 5.37 15.11
N ASN A 362 32.19 5.80 15.16
CA ASN A 362 32.78 6.58 14.07
C ASN A 362 32.84 5.81 12.74
N ILE A 363 33.12 4.51 12.77
CA ILE A 363 33.06 3.64 11.58
C ILE A 363 31.63 3.59 11.05
N TYR A 364 30.65 3.38 11.93
CA TYR A 364 29.24 3.32 11.56
C TYR A 364 28.75 4.65 10.97
N SER A 365 29.05 5.79 11.59
CA SER A 365 28.67 7.11 11.06
C SER A 365 29.28 7.37 9.68
N ARG A 366 30.56 7.03 9.47
CA ARG A 366 31.22 7.17 8.15
C ARG A 366 30.55 6.30 7.08
N TYR A 367 30.14 5.10 7.45
CA TYR A 367 29.37 4.22 6.58
C TYR A 367 28.02 4.85 6.20
N LEU A 368 27.28 5.39 7.17
CA LEU A 368 26.02 6.07 6.93
C LEU A 368 26.18 7.30 6.03
N GLU A 369 27.21 8.10 6.21
CA GLU A 369 27.53 9.23 5.33
C GLU A 369 27.83 8.75 3.90
N SER A 370 28.63 7.68 3.77
CA SER A 370 29.06 7.13 2.47
C SER A 370 27.92 6.50 1.67
N ARG A 371 26.86 6.01 2.33
CA ARG A 371 25.69 5.42 1.63
C ARG A 371 24.69 6.46 1.12
N VAL A 372 24.67 7.69 1.67
CA VAL A 372 23.68 8.73 1.28
C VAL A 372 23.67 9.02 -0.23
N PRO A 373 24.81 9.17 -0.93
CA PRO A 373 24.82 9.41 -2.38
C PRO A 373 24.25 8.22 -3.19
N LEU A 374 24.52 6.99 -2.77
CA LEU A 374 23.98 5.80 -3.44
C LEU A 374 22.46 5.74 -3.29
N ARG A 375 21.96 6.04 -2.08
CA ARG A 375 20.54 6.14 -1.79
C ARG A 375 19.85 7.20 -2.65
N LYS A 376 20.42 8.41 -2.75
CA LYS A 376 19.86 9.47 -3.62
C LYS A 376 19.72 9.00 -5.07
N GLN A 377 20.76 8.34 -5.60
CA GLN A 377 20.72 7.78 -6.95
C GLN A 377 19.67 6.68 -7.12
N MET A 378 19.44 5.85 -6.10
CA MET A 378 18.37 4.84 -6.13
C MET A 378 16.99 5.50 -6.14
N ILE A 379 16.75 6.48 -5.27
CA ILE A 379 15.48 7.22 -5.18
C ILE A 379 15.19 7.93 -6.50
N GLU A 380 16.17 8.65 -7.04
CA GLU A 380 16.06 9.34 -8.33
C GLU A 380 15.73 8.36 -9.45
N ALA A 381 16.41 7.21 -9.52
CA ALA A 381 16.12 6.18 -10.51
C ALA A 381 14.69 5.63 -10.39
N LEU A 382 14.20 5.43 -9.16
CA LEU A 382 12.84 4.94 -8.91
C LEU A 382 11.77 6.00 -9.23
N ILE A 383 11.99 7.26 -8.85
CA ILE A 383 11.11 8.39 -9.21
C ILE A 383 11.10 8.59 -10.72
N GLU A 384 12.26 8.57 -11.37
CA GLU A 384 12.41 8.67 -12.82
C GLU A 384 11.67 7.54 -13.54
N ALA A 385 11.84 6.30 -13.07
CA ALA A 385 11.12 5.14 -13.59
C ALA A 385 9.61 5.31 -13.51
N LYS A 386 9.11 5.72 -12.33
CA LYS A 386 7.69 6.01 -12.13
C LYS A 386 7.24 7.21 -12.97
N ARG A 387 8.06 8.24 -13.19
CA ARG A 387 7.65 9.40 -14.02
C ARG A 387 7.62 9.10 -15.52
N THR A 388 8.53 8.27 -16.02
CA THR A 388 8.78 8.07 -17.46
C THR A 388 8.07 6.87 -18.08
N SER A 389 7.54 5.94 -17.28
CA SER A 389 6.90 4.73 -17.79
C SER A 389 5.78 4.21 -16.88
N ALA A 390 4.67 3.77 -17.48
CA ALA A 390 3.60 3.01 -16.83
C ALA A 390 3.93 1.52 -16.70
N ILE A 391 5.10 1.11 -17.19
CA ILE A 391 5.52 -0.28 -17.28
C ILE A 391 5.92 -0.76 -15.87
N PRO A 392 5.36 -1.88 -15.38
CA PRO A 392 5.82 -2.52 -14.14
C PRO A 392 7.33 -2.80 -14.19
N LEU A 393 8.00 -2.70 -13.04
CA LEU A 393 9.35 -3.25 -12.89
C LEU A 393 9.31 -4.73 -13.36
N GLY A 394 10.31 -5.22 -14.11
CA GLY A 394 10.33 -6.61 -14.59
C GLY A 394 9.66 -6.89 -15.94
N ALA A 395 9.12 -5.88 -16.64
CA ALA A 395 8.63 -6.08 -18.00
C ALA A 395 9.78 -6.18 -19.01
N GLU A 396 9.59 -6.91 -20.11
CA GLU A 396 10.54 -7.05 -21.23
C GLU A 396 10.67 -5.75 -22.07
N SER A 397 10.81 -4.61 -21.42
CA SER A 397 11.12 -3.33 -22.08
C SER A 397 12.55 -2.95 -21.80
N ARG A 398 13.22 -2.38 -22.81
CA ARG A 398 14.59 -1.88 -22.70
C ARG A 398 14.78 -0.92 -21.51
N LYS A 399 13.79 -0.05 -21.25
CA LYS A 399 13.82 0.88 -20.11
C LYS A 399 13.73 0.17 -18.75
N SER A 400 12.96 -0.92 -18.64
CA SER A 400 12.93 -1.74 -17.41
C SER A 400 14.27 -2.42 -17.18
N GLN A 401 14.87 -3.00 -18.23
CA GLN A 401 16.19 -3.64 -18.14
C GLN A 401 17.30 -2.66 -17.78
N GLU A 402 17.28 -1.43 -18.34
CA GLU A 402 18.22 -0.37 -17.99
C GLU A 402 18.09 0.06 -16.52
N LEU A 403 16.86 0.21 -16.02
CA LEU A 403 16.60 0.49 -14.62
C LEU A 403 17.03 -0.65 -13.70
N GLU A 404 16.69 -1.89 -14.03
CA GLU A 404 17.10 -3.08 -13.27
C GLU A 404 18.62 -3.19 -13.19
N THR A 405 19.32 -2.94 -14.30
CA THR A 405 20.79 -2.91 -14.34
C THR A 405 21.35 -1.80 -13.46
N ARG A 406 20.78 -0.59 -13.54
CA ARG A 406 21.19 0.55 -12.70
C ARG A 406 20.96 0.26 -11.21
N MET A 407 19.79 -0.28 -10.85
CA MET A 407 19.44 -0.65 -9.48
C MET A 407 20.34 -1.78 -8.96
N ALA A 408 20.62 -2.81 -9.77
CA ALA A 408 21.53 -3.88 -9.40
C ALA A 408 22.95 -3.36 -9.14
N SER A 409 23.44 -2.43 -9.97
CA SER A 409 24.74 -1.79 -9.75
C SER A 409 24.77 -0.99 -8.44
N LEU A 410 23.74 -0.20 -8.16
CA LEU A 410 23.65 0.60 -6.93
C LEU A 410 23.56 -0.29 -5.68
N LEU A 411 22.77 -1.37 -5.74
CA LEU A 411 22.67 -2.36 -4.67
C LEU A 411 24.00 -3.07 -4.44
N ALA A 412 24.74 -3.42 -5.51
CA ALA A 412 26.07 -4.02 -5.38
C ALA A 412 27.08 -3.06 -4.73
N SER A 413 27.09 -1.78 -5.12
CA SER A 413 27.93 -0.76 -4.47
C SER A 413 27.58 -0.59 -2.99
N ARG A 414 26.29 -0.57 -2.67
CA ARG A 414 25.80 -0.48 -1.29
C ARG A 414 26.21 -1.71 -0.46
N GLN A 415 26.11 -2.90 -1.05
CA GLN A 415 26.54 -4.14 -0.41
C GLN A 415 28.06 -4.18 -0.17
N ALA A 416 28.86 -3.67 -1.11
CA ALA A 416 30.30 -3.55 -0.92
C ALA A 416 30.66 -2.60 0.25
N LEU A 417 30.01 -1.44 0.35
CA LEU A 417 30.16 -0.55 1.51
C LEU A 417 29.76 -1.23 2.81
N SER A 418 28.63 -1.95 2.80
CA SER A 418 28.13 -2.68 3.96
C SER A 418 29.14 -3.72 4.44
N THR A 419 29.71 -4.52 3.54
CA THR A 419 30.72 -5.52 3.88
C THR A 419 31.98 -4.88 4.45
N ALA A 420 32.49 -3.82 3.80
CA ALA A 420 33.68 -3.11 4.26
C ALA A 420 33.50 -2.53 5.67
N ALA A 421 32.35 -1.93 5.95
CA ALA A 421 32.04 -1.39 7.28
C ALA A 421 31.96 -2.49 8.35
N VAL A 422 31.36 -3.65 8.05
CA VAL A 422 31.34 -4.78 8.99
C VAL A 422 32.75 -5.30 9.27
N ASP A 423 33.61 -5.39 8.26
CA ASP A 423 35.00 -5.83 8.44
C ASP A 423 35.81 -4.84 9.29
N GLU A 424 35.65 -3.53 9.06
CA GLU A 424 36.26 -2.49 9.89
C GLU A 424 35.76 -2.54 11.35
N LEU A 425 34.45 -2.73 11.56
CA LEU A 425 33.87 -2.91 12.90
C LEU A 425 34.49 -4.12 13.60
N ARG A 426 34.59 -5.27 12.92
CA ARG A 426 35.17 -6.50 13.48
C ARG A 426 36.64 -6.36 13.82
N ALA A 427 37.42 -5.63 13.02
CA ALA A 427 38.83 -5.38 13.26
C ALA A 427 39.08 -4.49 14.50
N THR A 428 38.09 -3.73 14.92
CA THR A 428 38.15 -2.84 16.09
C THR A 428 37.88 -3.59 17.41
N LEU A 429 37.29 -4.78 17.33
CA LEU A 429 36.91 -5.60 18.49
C LEU A 429 38.04 -6.56 18.89
N ASP A 430 38.06 -6.96 20.16
CA ASP A 430 38.91 -8.08 20.58
C ASP A 430 38.47 -9.40 19.92
N ALA A 431 39.37 -10.39 19.91
CA ALA A 431 39.15 -11.65 19.19
C ALA A 431 37.90 -12.41 19.67
N LYS A 432 37.56 -12.34 20.96
CA LYS A 432 36.39 -13.02 21.51
C LYS A 432 35.11 -12.33 21.05
N THR A 433 35.03 -11.02 21.24
CA THR A 433 33.86 -10.21 20.85
C THR A 433 33.64 -10.24 19.33
N SER A 434 34.73 -10.23 18.54
CA SER A 434 34.67 -10.36 17.08
C SER A 434 34.10 -11.72 16.63
N ALA A 435 34.49 -12.81 17.30
CA ALA A 435 33.96 -14.15 17.02
C ALA A 435 32.47 -14.30 17.43
N GLU A 436 32.05 -13.62 18.50
CA GLU A 436 30.64 -13.59 18.91
C GLU A 436 29.78 -12.77 17.93
N LEU A 437 30.27 -11.62 17.47
CA LEU A 437 29.62 -10.82 16.44
C LEU A 437 29.45 -11.61 15.13
N GLU A 438 30.47 -12.37 14.71
CA GLU A 438 30.39 -13.21 13.52
C GLU A 438 29.30 -14.29 13.63
N LYS A 439 29.16 -14.93 14.80
CA LYS A 439 28.08 -15.89 15.05
C LYS A 439 26.71 -15.22 14.97
N PHE A 440 26.57 -14.03 15.55
CA PHE A 440 25.34 -13.24 15.48
C PHE A 440 25.00 -12.89 14.03
N LEU A 441 25.93 -12.33 13.26
CA LEU A 441 25.71 -11.96 11.86
C LEU A 441 25.40 -13.18 10.99
N SER A 442 26.04 -14.32 11.24
CA SER A 442 25.71 -15.59 10.58
C SER A 442 24.28 -16.04 10.89
N ALA A 443 23.82 -15.91 12.14
CA ALA A 443 22.44 -16.23 12.52
C ALA A 443 21.43 -15.28 11.85
N VAL A 444 21.71 -13.98 11.82
CA VAL A 444 20.90 -12.98 11.09
C VAL A 444 20.82 -13.35 9.60
N SER A 445 21.94 -13.75 9.00
CA SER A 445 22.02 -14.15 7.59
C SER A 445 21.32 -15.47 7.28
N ARG A 446 21.22 -16.40 8.26
CA ARG A 446 20.53 -17.70 8.10
C ARG A 446 19.02 -17.62 8.27
N GLN A 447 18.52 -16.62 8.99
CA GLN A 447 17.08 -16.28 8.96
C GLN A 447 16.64 -15.79 7.58
N TRP A 448 17.60 -15.56 6.68
CA TRP A 448 17.40 -15.19 5.30
C TRP A 448 17.67 -16.37 4.33
N ASP A 449 16.78 -16.54 3.35
CA ASP A 449 16.93 -17.50 2.26
C ASP A 449 17.27 -16.76 0.95
N PRO A 450 18.56 -16.70 0.54
CA PRO A 450 18.98 -16.14 -0.74
C PRO A 450 18.39 -16.87 -1.96
N ALA A 451 17.93 -18.11 -1.80
CA ALA A 451 17.42 -18.95 -2.88
C ALA A 451 15.93 -18.74 -3.18
N ARG A 452 15.23 -17.88 -2.41
CA ARG A 452 13.88 -17.40 -2.78
C ARG A 452 13.99 -16.58 -4.06
N LYS A 453 13.83 -17.26 -5.21
CA LYS A 453 13.81 -16.67 -6.54
C LYS A 453 12.88 -15.46 -6.59
N TRP A 454 13.32 -14.44 -7.31
CA TRP A 454 12.60 -13.25 -7.79
C TRP A 454 11.29 -13.61 -8.50
N LYS A 455 10.30 -14.12 -7.77
CA LYS A 455 9.00 -14.44 -8.32
C LYS A 455 8.09 -13.27 -8.01
N ASN A 456 7.78 -12.55 -9.08
CA ASN A 456 6.76 -11.51 -9.19
C ASN A 456 7.28 -10.14 -8.75
N LEU A 457 7.94 -9.45 -9.69
CA LEU A 457 7.72 -8.01 -9.86
C LEU A 457 6.35 -7.81 -10.51
#